data_AF-A0A7S9CU17-F1
#
_entry.id   AF-A0A7S9CU17-F1
#
_cell.length_a   1.000
_cell.length_b   1.000
_cell.length_c   1.000
_cell.angle_alpha   90.00
_cell.angle_beta   90.00
_cell.angle_gamma   90.00
#
_symmetry.space_group_name_H-M   'P 1'
#
loop_
_entity.id
_entity.type
_entity.pdbx_description
1 polymer ?
#
loop_
_entity_poly.entity_id
_entity_poly.type
_entity_poly.pdbx_seq_one_letter_code
_entity_poly.pdbx_strand_id
1 'polypeptide(L)'
;MSRKQVQRLLEAEGYRLVEDAWVEHGRLTFVHDDDADRSHISRLARVLQAEGWEKSKTQLRTFGNPTSGEIVEVEPGGAGTSGHFIHYVSAFATS
;
A
#
# COMPACT_ATOMS: atom_id res chain seq x y z
N MET A 1 -2.60 -11.51 7.00
CA MET A 1 -3.46 -11.59 5.79
C MET A 1 -2.69 -12.24 4.65
N SER A 2 -3.39 -12.84 3.68
CA SER A 2 -2.82 -13.25 2.40
C SER A 2 -2.80 -12.10 1.39
N ARG A 3 -1.94 -12.18 0.37
CA ARG A 3 -1.88 -11.25 -0.76
C ARG A 3 -3.25 -10.92 -1.37
N LYS A 4 -4.11 -11.92 -1.58
CA LYS A 4 -5.46 -11.72 -2.13
C LYS A 4 -6.37 -10.92 -1.19
N GLN A 5 -6.17 -11.03 0.12
CA GLN A 5 -6.92 -10.23 1.09
C GLN A 5 -6.45 -8.78 1.07
N VAL A 6 -5.14 -8.52 0.94
CA VAL A 6 -4.61 -7.15 0.82
C VAL A 6 -5.14 -6.49 -0.45
N GLN A 7 -5.10 -7.19 -1.58
CA GLN A 7 -5.66 -6.67 -2.84
C GLN A 7 -7.13 -6.27 -2.69
N ARG A 8 -7.98 -7.14 -2.13
CA ARG A 8 -9.40 -6.82 -1.92
C ARG A 8 -9.63 -5.64 -0.97
N LEU A 9 -8.81 -5.53 0.08
CA LEU A 9 -8.86 -4.41 1.01
C LEU A 9 -8.53 -3.09 0.30
N LEU A 10 -7.49 -3.09 -0.53
CA LEU A 10 -7.11 -1.92 -1.32
C LEU A 10 -8.19 -1.57 -2.37
N GLU A 11 -8.74 -2.56 -3.07
CA GLU A 11 -9.86 -2.37 -4.00
C GLU A 11 -11.10 -1.76 -3.30
N ALA A 12 -11.41 -2.20 -2.08
CA ALA A 12 -12.49 -1.63 -1.27
C ALA A 12 -12.22 -0.18 -0.81
N GLU A 13 -10.95 0.22 -0.71
CA GLU A 13 -10.53 1.59 -0.42
C GLU A 13 -10.34 2.44 -1.70
N GLY A 14 -10.81 1.96 -2.86
CA GLY A 14 -10.83 2.72 -4.12
C GLY A 14 -9.58 2.56 -4.97
N TYR A 15 -8.61 1.74 -4.55
CA TYR A 15 -7.40 1.51 -5.32
C TYR A 15 -7.62 0.53 -6.47
N ARG A 16 -6.97 0.80 -7.61
CA ARG A 16 -6.97 -0.06 -8.78
C ARG A 16 -5.57 -0.61 -9.01
N LEU A 17 -5.48 -1.92 -9.26
CA LEU A 17 -4.20 -2.53 -9.58
C LEU A 17 -3.70 -2.00 -10.93
N VAL A 18 -2.43 -1.59 -10.99
CA VAL A 18 -1.79 -1.22 -12.25
C VAL A 18 -1.30 -2.51 -12.91
N GLU A 19 -2.08 -3.03 -13.88
CA GLU A 19 -1.87 -4.35 -14.50
C GLU A 19 -0.49 -4.50 -15.15
N ASP A 20 0.11 -3.41 -15.65
CA ASP A 20 1.42 -3.40 -16.32
C ASP A 20 2.62 -3.12 -15.40
N ALA A 21 2.40 -2.81 -14.11
CA ALA A 21 3.49 -2.62 -13.14
C ALA A 21 3.97 -3.95 -12.51
N TRP A 22 3.49 -5.08 -13.02
CA TRP A 22 3.59 -6.39 -12.36
C TRP A 22 5.00 -7.00 -12.36
N VAL A 23 5.93 -6.56 -13.22
CA VAL A 23 6.96 -7.49 -13.74
C VAL A 23 8.37 -7.34 -13.14
N GLU A 24 8.61 -6.48 -12.16
CA GLU A 24 9.95 -6.41 -11.55
C GLU A 24 9.89 -6.52 -10.01
N HIS A 25 10.38 -7.64 -9.49
CA HIS A 25 10.74 -7.87 -8.08
C HIS A 25 9.58 -8.03 -7.07
N GLY A 26 8.46 -8.67 -7.41
CA GLY A 26 7.46 -9.05 -6.38
C GLY A 26 6.75 -7.87 -5.68
N ARG A 27 6.77 -6.70 -6.32
CA ARG A 27 6.05 -5.48 -5.93
C ARG A 27 4.75 -5.38 -6.72
N LEU A 28 3.65 -5.09 -6.03
CA LEU A 28 2.38 -4.70 -6.64
C LEU A 28 2.17 -3.20 -6.48
N THR A 29 1.81 -2.53 -7.56
CA THR A 29 1.47 -1.10 -7.52
C THR A 29 -0.01 -0.92 -7.77
N PHE A 30 -0.65 -0.18 -6.87
CA PHE A 30 -2.03 0.23 -6.97
C PHE A 30 -2.10 1.74 -7.09
N VAL A 31 -3.09 2.25 -7.83
CA VAL A 31 -3.33 3.68 -8.01
C VAL A 31 -4.70 4.05 -7.46
N HIS A 32 -4.79 5.23 -6.87
CA HIS A 32 -6.05 5.86 -6.51
C HIS A 32 -6.14 7.20 -7.25
N ASP A 33 -7.30 7.48 -7.85
CA ASP A 33 -7.50 8.67 -8.70
C ASP A 33 -7.63 9.97 -7.87
N ASP A 34 -8.05 9.87 -6.61
CA ASP A 34 -8.05 11.01 -5.67
C ASP A 34 -6.68 11.21 -4.98
N ASP A 35 -6.41 12.44 -4.59
CA ASP A 35 -5.25 12.80 -3.78
C ASP A 35 -5.23 12.04 -2.45
N ALA A 36 -4.04 11.57 -2.05
CA ALA A 36 -3.79 11.07 -0.70
C ALA A 36 -3.77 12.24 0.29
N ASP A 37 -4.94 12.78 0.60
CA ASP A 37 -5.07 13.75 1.67
C ASP A 37 -4.72 13.10 3.03
N ARG A 38 -4.49 13.93 4.04
CA ARG A 38 -4.13 13.42 5.38
C ARG A 38 -5.24 12.56 5.99
N SER A 39 -6.49 12.80 5.62
CA SER A 39 -7.66 12.10 6.13
C SER A 39 -7.70 10.66 5.62
N HIS A 40 -7.47 10.47 4.32
CA HIS A 40 -7.42 9.18 3.64
C HIS A 40 -6.27 8.33 4.17
N ILE A 41 -5.05 8.88 4.24
CA ILE A 41 -3.90 8.17 4.82
C ILE A 41 -4.19 7.75 6.26
N SER A 42 -4.87 8.59 7.04
CA SER A 42 -5.23 8.28 8.43
C SER A 42 -6.28 7.17 8.52
N ARG A 43 -7.25 7.13 7.60
CA ARG A 43 -8.24 6.06 7.50
C ARG A 43 -7.58 4.75 7.09
N LEU A 44 -6.78 4.75 6.03
CA LEU A 44 -6.03 3.59 5.56
C LEU A 44 -5.14 3.02 6.67
N ALA A 45 -4.43 3.88 7.41
CA ALA A 45 -3.61 3.46 8.55
C ALA A 45 -4.43 2.69 9.60
N ARG A 46 -5.64 3.15 9.92
CA ARG A 46 -6.52 2.47 10.89
C ARG A 46 -7.00 1.12 10.37
N VAL A 47 -7.36 1.04 9.09
CA VAL A 47 -7.79 -0.20 8.44
C VAL A 47 -6.65 -1.23 8.46
N LEU A 48 -5.44 -0.83 8.06
CA LEU A 48 -4.26 -1.70 8.10
C LEU A 48 -3.91 -2.15 9.52
N GLN A 49 -3.99 -1.25 10.51
CA GLN A 49 -3.75 -1.59 11.92
C GLN A 49 -4.76 -2.58 12.47
N ALA A 50 -6.04 -2.48 12.11
CA ALA A 50 -7.07 -3.43 12.49
C ALA A 50 -6.77 -4.86 11.97
N GLU A 51 -6.04 -4.94 10.86
CA GLU A 51 -5.59 -6.19 10.24
C GLU A 51 -4.18 -6.64 10.71
N GLY A 52 -3.65 -6.00 11.75
CA GLY A 52 -2.37 -6.37 12.37
C GLY A 52 -1.13 -5.84 11.65
N TRP A 53 -1.26 -4.83 10.80
CA TRP A 53 -0.12 -4.12 10.22
C TRP A 53 0.36 -3.01 11.15
N GLU A 54 1.67 -2.82 11.20
CA GLU A 54 2.31 -1.82 12.06
C GLU A 54 2.88 -0.68 11.22
N LYS A 55 2.62 0.56 11.63
CA LYS A 55 3.25 1.72 11.00
C LYS A 55 4.73 1.74 11.33
N SER A 56 5.57 1.90 10.31
CA SER A 56 7.01 2.04 10.48
C SER A 56 7.33 3.29 11.31
N LYS A 57 8.30 3.15 12.22
CA LYS A 57 8.81 4.26 13.06
C LYS A 57 9.88 5.07 12.34
N THR A 58 10.49 4.51 11.31
CA THR A 58 11.66 5.08 10.62
C THR A 58 11.36 5.48 9.18
N GLN A 59 10.39 4.83 8.53
CA GLN A 59 9.97 5.13 7.16
C GLN A 59 8.60 5.81 7.16
N LEU A 60 8.51 6.93 6.45
CA LEU A 60 7.26 7.69 6.34
C LEU A 60 6.28 6.93 5.46
N ARG A 61 5.02 6.82 5.92
CA ARG A 61 3.91 6.21 5.16
C ARG A 61 4.14 4.75 4.77
N THR A 62 4.98 4.05 5.53
CA THR A 62 5.24 2.63 5.38
C THR A 62 4.61 1.85 6.52
N PHE A 63 4.05 0.68 6.20
CA PHE A 63 3.45 -0.26 7.13
C PHE A 63 4.05 -1.65 6.90
N GLY A 64 4.48 -2.31 7.96
CA GLY A 64 5.00 -3.67 7.91
C GLY A 64 4.04 -4.66 8.56
N ASN A 65 3.94 -5.86 7.99
CA ASN A 65 3.27 -6.98 8.65
C ASN A 65 4.33 -7.81 9.40
N PRO A 66 4.34 -7.82 10.75
CA PRO A 66 5.37 -8.52 11.52
C PRO A 66 5.28 -10.05 11.38
N THR A 67 4.14 -10.58 10.95
CA THR A 67 3.94 -12.04 10.77
C THR A 67 4.47 -12.51 9.42
N SER A 68 4.20 -11.77 8.33
CA SER A 68 4.58 -12.19 6.98
C SER A 68 5.86 -11.53 6.46
N GLY A 69 6.34 -10.46 7.10
CA GLY A 69 7.48 -9.65 6.62
C GLY A 69 7.13 -8.76 5.41
N GLU A 70 5.86 -8.69 5.03
CA GLU A 70 5.39 -7.91 3.90
C GLU A 70 5.29 -6.42 4.24
N ILE A 71 5.36 -5.57 3.22
CA ILE A 71 5.36 -4.11 3.37
C ILE A 71 4.28 -3.48 2.49
N VAL A 72 3.63 -2.45 3.01
CA VAL A 72 2.77 -1.52 2.28
C VAL A 72 3.37 -0.12 2.38
N GLU A 73 3.65 0.51 1.25
CA GLU A 73 4.17 1.88 1.16
C GLU A 73 3.17 2.77 0.43
N VAL A 74 2.90 3.96 0.96
CA VAL A 74 2.02 4.95 0.32
C VAL A 74 2.86 6.09 -0.24
N GLU A 75 2.85 6.21 -1.57
CA GLU A 75 3.51 7.29 -2.31
C GLU A 75 2.45 8.31 -2.77
N PRO A 76 2.33 9.48 -2.12
CA PRO A 76 1.41 10.51 -2.59
C PRO A 76 1.85 11.04 -3.96
N GLY A 77 0.89 11.50 -4.76
CA GLY A 77 1.16 12.27 -5.96
C GLY A 77 2.01 13.51 -5.68
N GLY A 78 2.82 13.89 -6.66
CA GLY A 78 3.57 15.15 -6.66
C GLY A 78 2.66 16.36 -6.95
N ALA A 79 3.22 17.57 -6.90
CA ALA A 79 2.50 18.84 -7.04
C ALA A 79 1.75 19.05 -8.39
N GLY A 80 1.80 18.09 -9.32
CA GLY A 80 1.12 18.12 -10.61
C GLY A 80 0.34 16.85 -10.95
N THR A 81 0.16 15.92 -10.02
CA THR A 81 -0.58 14.67 -10.24
C THR A 81 -1.76 14.61 -9.27
N SER A 82 -2.97 14.45 -9.79
CA SER A 82 -4.12 14.03 -8.99
C SER A 82 -3.99 12.53 -8.73
N GLY A 83 -3.80 12.13 -7.48
CA GLY A 83 -3.72 10.71 -7.14
C GLY A 83 -2.59 10.33 -6.18
N HIS A 84 -2.49 9.03 -5.93
CA HIS A 84 -1.39 8.43 -5.18
C HIS A 84 -1.26 6.94 -5.46
N PHE A 85 -0.08 6.41 -5.16
CA PHE A 85 0.23 5.00 -5.33
C PHE A 85 0.32 4.30 -3.98
N ILE A 86 -0.06 3.03 -3.99
CA ILE A 86 0.31 2.08 -2.95
C ILE A 86 1.20 1.02 -3.56
N HIS A 87 2.30 0.74 -2.88
CA HIS A 87 3.17 -0.37 -3.21
C HIS A 87 3.03 -1.44 -2.13
N TYR A 88 2.61 -2.62 -2.54
CA TYR A 88 2.67 -3.81 -1.70
C TYR A 88 3.89 -4.63 -2.12
N VAL A 89 4.81 -4.86 -1.18
CA VAL A 89 6.05 -5.61 -1.41
C VAL A 89 5.96 -6.92 -0.63
N SER A 90 6.05 -8.03 -1.36
CA SER A 90 6.08 -9.35 -0.74
C SER A 90 7.44 -9.60 -0.08
N ALA A 91 7.48 -10.32 1.05
CA ALA A 91 8.75 -10.70 1.68
C ALA A 91 9.68 -11.52 0.77
N PHE A 92 9.14 -12.18 -0.26
CA PHE A 92 9.90 -12.94 -1.27
C PHE A 92 10.48 -12.08 -2.39
N ALA A 93 10.23 -10.76 -2.39
CA ALA A 93 10.80 -9.80 -3.34
C ALA A 93 12.26 -9.45 -3.04
N THR A 94 12.70 -9.61 -1.79
CA THR A 94 13.99 -9.17 -1.26
C THR A 94 15.04 -10.27 -1.19
N SER A 95 14.81 -11.43 -1.81
CA SER A 95 15.72 -12.59 -1.86
C SER A 95 16.44 -12.72 -3.19
#